data_AF-V9IHV2-F1
#
_entry.id   AF-V9IHV2-F1
#
_cell.length_a   1.000
_cell.length_b   1.000
_cell.length_c   1.000
_cell.angle_alpha   90.00
_cell.angle_beta   90.00
_cell.angle_gamma   90.00
#
_symmetry.space_group_name_H-M   'P 1'
#
loop_
_entity.id
_entity.type
_entity.pdbx_description
1 polymer ?
#
loop_
_entity_poly.entity_id
_entity_poly.type
_entity_poly.pdbx_seq_one_letter_code
_entity_poly.pdbx_strand_id
1 'polypeptide(L)'
;MGEEIRPDDDYFTCITRAWEILGNPAKRRSYDSVDPYFSDELPDEKDCKNNFYAIMGKAFKENARWSIKKPVPRLGGSDTPRDKVEKFYSFWYDFDSWREYSYLDEEDKESGQDRDMRKWIEKKNKATRAKRKKEEMARIRTLVDMAYNIDPRIKKFQQEDKDKKTAAKKAKQEAAKARQQEEERIARDAAEKERLEREKREIEEKAKLDALKQEREAQKKALRKERKALRDFCKANNYFAQNSEENIKHMESVEKICELFKLVQLEEAMKKLQAEGRIAFLNIMEETEKKNRSRT
;
A
#
# COMPACT_ATOMS: atom_id res chain seq x y z
N MET A 1 76.17 4.91 16.79
CA MET A 1 77.39 4.30 17.35
C MET A 1 77.06 2.84 17.60
N GLY A 2 77.74 1.92 16.92
CA GLY A 2 77.56 0.48 17.12
C GLY A 2 78.39 0.03 18.31
N GLU A 3 77.78 -0.68 19.24
CA GLU A 3 78.48 -1.31 20.35
C GLU A 3 79.30 -2.52 19.83
N GLU A 4 80.53 -2.66 20.32
CA GLU A 4 81.38 -3.83 20.05
C GLU A 4 80.79 -5.09 20.72
N ILE A 5 80.29 -6.00 19.90
CA ILE A 5 79.74 -7.29 20.34
C ILE A 5 80.89 -8.20 20.75
N ARG A 6 80.99 -8.54 22.05
CA ARG A 6 81.91 -9.58 22.55
C ARG A 6 81.25 -10.96 22.35
N PRO A 7 81.85 -11.86 21.55
CA PRO A 7 81.17 -13.07 21.06
C PRO A 7 80.88 -14.17 22.08
N ASP A 8 81.23 -14.05 23.37
CA ASP A 8 80.97 -15.11 24.36
C ASP A 8 80.04 -14.66 25.51
N ASP A 9 80.14 -13.40 25.98
CA ASP A 9 79.25 -12.86 27.03
C ASP A 9 77.85 -12.48 26.50
N ASP A 10 77.74 -12.19 25.21
CA ASP A 10 76.49 -11.72 24.60
C ASP A 10 75.53 -12.88 24.26
N TYR A 11 76.04 -14.09 23.97
CA TYR A 11 75.19 -15.25 23.69
C TYR A 11 74.42 -15.71 24.92
N PHE A 12 75.07 -15.81 26.09
CA PHE A 12 74.38 -16.22 27.31
C PHE A 12 73.30 -15.20 27.70
N THR A 13 73.60 -13.90 27.55
CA THR A 13 72.65 -12.81 27.76
C THR A 13 71.48 -12.87 26.77
N CYS A 14 71.75 -13.09 25.48
CA CYS A 14 70.74 -13.25 24.45
C CYS A 14 69.86 -14.49 24.66
N ILE A 15 70.45 -15.62 25.04
CA ILE A 15 69.73 -16.87 25.33
C ILE A 15 68.83 -16.68 26.57
N THR A 16 69.34 -16.05 27.62
CA THR A 16 68.55 -15.76 28.83
C THR A 16 67.38 -14.84 28.52
N ARG A 17 67.61 -13.75 27.78
CA ARG A 17 66.54 -12.84 27.33
C ARG A 17 65.51 -13.56 26.45
N ALA A 18 65.97 -14.40 25.51
CA ALA A 18 65.08 -15.18 24.66
C ALA A 18 64.22 -16.15 25.49
N TRP A 19 64.80 -16.82 26.49
CA TRP A 19 64.06 -17.69 27.39
C TRP A 19 63.04 -16.94 28.24
N GLU A 20 63.38 -15.77 28.77
CA GLU A 20 62.45 -14.94 29.55
C GLU A 20 61.27 -14.41 28.71
N ILE A 21 61.52 -14.06 27.45
CA ILE A 21 60.48 -13.57 26.53
C ILE A 21 59.62 -14.71 26.02
N LEU A 22 60.23 -15.78 25.50
CA LEU A 22 59.53 -16.90 24.86
C LEU A 22 58.94 -17.90 25.86
N GLY A 23 59.52 -17.99 27.07
CA GLY A 23 59.07 -18.88 28.15
C GLY A 23 57.83 -18.38 28.87
N ASN A 24 57.58 -17.05 28.88
CA ASN A 24 56.36 -16.48 29.46
C ASN A 24 55.29 -16.26 28.36
N PRO A 25 54.11 -16.90 28.44
CA PRO A 25 53.06 -16.75 27.42
C PRO A 25 52.55 -15.32 27.20
N ALA A 26 52.64 -14.44 28.20
CA ALA A 26 52.28 -13.03 28.05
C ALA A 26 53.35 -12.25 27.28
N LYS A 27 54.63 -12.40 27.67
CA LYS A 27 55.77 -11.75 26.99
C LYS A 27 55.95 -12.27 25.56
N ARG A 28 55.71 -13.57 25.34
CA ARG A 28 55.71 -14.17 24.01
C ARG A 28 54.62 -13.58 23.13
N ARG A 29 53.39 -13.45 23.64
CA ARG A 29 52.29 -12.81 22.89
C ARG A 29 52.60 -11.35 22.55
N SER A 30 53.19 -10.59 23.46
CA SER A 30 53.58 -9.20 23.17
C SER A 30 54.69 -9.11 22.14
N TYR A 31 55.64 -10.05 22.16
CA TYR A 31 56.70 -10.16 21.16
C TYR A 31 56.15 -10.55 19.78
N ASP A 32 55.35 -11.62 19.71
CA ASP A 32 54.71 -12.11 18.48
C ASP A 32 53.73 -11.08 17.85
N SER A 33 53.27 -10.12 18.65
CA SER A 33 52.41 -9.03 18.17
C SER A 33 53.17 -7.97 17.38
N VAL A 34 54.49 -7.87 17.54
CA VAL A 34 55.39 -6.88 16.93
C VAL A 34 56.37 -7.60 16.00
N ASP A 35 55.82 -8.46 15.14
CA ASP A 35 56.55 -9.26 14.16
C ASP A 35 57.09 -8.38 13.02
N PRO A 36 58.42 -8.18 12.89
CA PRO A 36 59.00 -7.34 11.83
C PRO A 36 58.82 -7.92 10.43
N TYR A 37 58.53 -9.21 10.31
CA TYR A 37 58.31 -9.88 9.02
C TYR A 37 56.85 -9.81 8.55
N PHE A 38 55.96 -9.26 9.38
CA PHE A 38 54.58 -9.05 9.00
C PHE A 38 54.37 -7.65 8.44
N SER A 39 53.86 -7.57 7.22
CA SER A 39 53.42 -6.30 6.64
C SER A 39 52.01 -5.98 7.11
N ASP A 40 51.87 -4.92 7.90
CA ASP A 40 50.57 -4.33 8.25
C ASP A 40 49.94 -3.57 7.06
N GLU A 41 50.62 -3.45 5.92
CA GLU A 41 50.10 -2.72 4.76
C GLU A 41 48.84 -3.37 4.17
N LEU A 42 47.87 -2.52 3.83
CA LEU A 42 46.67 -2.94 3.12
C LEU A 42 47.01 -3.12 1.62
N PRO A 43 46.48 -4.17 0.97
CA PRO A 43 46.71 -4.37 -0.46
C PRO A 43 46.04 -3.27 -1.29
N ASP A 44 46.62 -2.94 -2.45
CA ASP A 44 46.04 -1.96 -3.38
C ASP A 44 44.70 -2.47 -3.95
N GLU A 45 43.70 -1.58 -3.98
CA GLU A 45 42.37 -1.87 -4.48
C GLU A 45 42.38 -2.31 -5.96
N LYS A 46 43.31 -1.79 -6.75
CA LYS A 46 43.41 -2.13 -8.19
C LYS A 46 43.83 -3.57 -8.39
N ASP A 47 44.87 -4.02 -7.68
CA ASP A 47 45.36 -5.39 -7.76
C ASP A 47 44.34 -6.39 -7.22
N CYS A 48 43.60 -5.98 -6.17
CA CYS A 48 42.54 -6.78 -5.59
C CYS A 48 41.37 -7.04 -6.55
N LYS A 49 41.12 -6.18 -7.55
CA LYS A 49 40.07 -6.43 -8.55
C LYS A 49 40.45 -7.55 -9.52
N ASN A 50 41.73 -7.69 -9.85
CA ASN A 50 42.20 -8.69 -10.80
C ASN A 50 42.41 -10.05 -10.14
N ASN A 51 42.92 -10.07 -8.91
CA ASN A 51 43.31 -11.29 -8.19
C ASN A 51 42.68 -11.38 -6.79
N PHE A 52 41.39 -11.05 -6.66
CA PHE A 52 40.68 -10.95 -5.37
C PHE A 52 40.96 -12.11 -4.41
N TYR A 53 40.69 -13.35 -4.83
CA TYR A 53 40.81 -14.51 -3.94
C TYR A 53 42.24 -14.79 -3.49
N ALA A 54 43.23 -14.51 -4.35
CA ALA A 54 44.64 -14.75 -4.00
C ALA A 54 45.14 -13.68 -3.02
N ILE A 55 44.90 -12.40 -3.32
CA ILE A 55 45.40 -11.28 -2.51
C ILE A 55 44.63 -11.19 -1.19
N MET A 56 43.31 -11.11 -1.24
CA MET A 56 42.48 -11.03 -0.04
C MET A 56 42.54 -12.33 0.76
N GLY A 57 42.58 -13.48 0.08
CA GLY A 57 42.75 -14.78 0.75
C GLY A 57 44.06 -14.88 1.53
N LYS A 58 45.17 -14.41 0.95
CA LYS A 58 46.47 -14.31 1.65
C LYS A 58 46.38 -13.35 2.83
N ALA A 59 45.86 -12.13 2.62
CA ALA A 59 45.71 -11.14 3.67
C ALA A 59 44.88 -11.69 4.84
N PHE A 60 43.68 -12.23 4.59
CA PHE A 60 42.84 -12.80 5.66
C PHE A 60 43.49 -14.02 6.33
N LYS A 61 44.22 -14.85 5.60
CA LYS A 61 44.95 -16.00 6.19
C LYS A 61 46.08 -15.53 7.12
N GLU A 62 46.80 -14.49 6.73
CA GLU A 62 47.87 -13.89 7.53
C GLU A 62 47.29 -13.21 8.77
N ASN A 63 46.19 -12.45 8.64
CA ASN A 63 45.52 -11.80 9.76
C ASN A 63 44.81 -12.81 10.70
N ALA A 64 44.41 -13.99 10.21
CA ALA A 64 43.72 -15.01 10.99
C ALA A 64 44.56 -15.56 12.15
N ARG A 65 45.91 -15.46 12.07
CA ARG A 65 46.82 -15.91 13.13
C ARG A 65 46.57 -15.19 14.46
N TRP A 66 46.05 -13.97 14.39
CA TRP A 66 45.78 -13.14 15.56
C TRP A 66 44.37 -13.27 16.12
N SER A 67 43.54 -14.14 15.57
CA SER A 67 42.17 -14.30 16.06
C SER A 67 42.12 -15.03 17.40
N ILE A 68 41.31 -14.50 18.32
CA ILE A 68 40.94 -15.19 19.57
C ILE A 68 39.97 -16.33 19.28
N LYS A 69 38.98 -16.10 18.41
CA LYS A 69 37.90 -17.04 18.11
C LYS A 69 38.35 -18.04 17.04
N LYS A 70 38.26 -19.33 17.32
CA LYS A 70 38.57 -20.43 16.38
C LYS A 70 37.36 -21.36 16.25
N PRO A 71 37.08 -21.96 15.08
CA PRO A 71 37.84 -21.86 13.82
C PRO A 71 37.57 -20.56 13.03
N VAL A 72 38.60 -20.03 12.37
CA VAL A 72 38.48 -18.83 11.51
C VAL A 72 37.92 -19.22 10.15
N PRO A 73 36.78 -18.63 9.71
CA PRO A 73 36.22 -18.87 8.38
C PRO A 73 37.19 -18.48 7.27
N ARG A 74 37.27 -19.29 6.22
CA ARG A 74 38.05 -19.00 5.01
C ARG A 74 37.22 -18.21 4.02
N LEU A 75 37.87 -17.36 3.21
CA LEU A 75 37.23 -16.53 2.18
C LEU A 75 36.45 -17.36 1.13
N GLY A 76 36.93 -18.59 0.85
CA GLY A 76 36.35 -19.49 -0.15
C GLY A 76 36.71 -19.09 -1.57
N GLY A 77 35.95 -19.63 -2.53
CA GLY A 77 36.06 -19.34 -3.97
C GLY A 77 34.80 -18.71 -4.56
N SER A 78 34.74 -18.59 -5.88
CA SER A 78 33.60 -18.01 -6.63
C SER A 78 32.26 -18.67 -6.33
N ASP A 79 32.27 -19.98 -6.12
CA ASP A 79 31.04 -20.79 -6.02
C ASP A 79 30.60 -20.99 -4.56
N THR A 80 31.16 -20.21 -3.63
CA THR A 80 30.84 -20.32 -2.21
C THR A 80 29.40 -19.82 -1.99
N PRO A 81 28.54 -20.60 -1.30
CA PRO A 81 27.16 -20.21 -1.07
C PRO A 81 27.07 -18.97 -0.19
N ARG A 82 26.02 -18.17 -0.42
CA ARG A 82 25.78 -16.88 0.25
C ARG A 82 25.90 -16.96 1.77
N ASP A 83 25.31 -17.97 2.40
CA ASP A 83 25.36 -18.17 3.86
C ASP A 83 26.80 -18.29 4.39
N LYS A 84 27.70 -18.99 3.67
CA LYS A 84 29.11 -19.09 4.07
C LYS A 84 29.86 -17.77 3.89
N VAL A 85 29.52 -17.01 2.85
CA VAL A 85 30.10 -15.68 2.60
C VAL A 85 29.64 -14.70 3.69
N GLU A 86 28.37 -14.69 4.05
CA GLU A 86 27.81 -13.85 5.12
C GLU A 86 28.42 -14.20 6.49
N LYS A 87 28.56 -15.49 6.81
CA LYS A 87 29.26 -15.95 8.02
C LYS A 87 30.72 -15.52 8.06
N PHE A 88 31.41 -15.55 6.92
CA PHE A 88 32.78 -15.06 6.81
C PHE A 88 32.85 -13.57 7.15
N TYR A 89 32.05 -12.72 6.50
CA TYR A 89 32.08 -11.27 6.76
C TYR A 89 31.61 -10.93 8.17
N SER A 90 30.58 -11.60 8.70
CA SER A 90 30.14 -11.42 10.09
C SER A 90 31.27 -11.72 11.08
N PHE A 91 32.00 -12.82 10.89
CA PHE A 91 33.15 -13.13 11.74
C PHE A 91 34.23 -12.04 11.70
N TRP A 92 34.53 -11.51 10.52
CA TRP A 92 35.57 -10.49 10.35
C TRP A 92 35.14 -9.08 10.79
N TYR A 93 33.85 -8.75 10.73
CA TYR A 93 33.31 -7.52 11.33
C TYR A 93 33.33 -7.58 12.86
N ASP A 94 33.13 -8.77 13.43
CA ASP A 94 33.21 -9.07 14.87
C ASP A 94 34.59 -9.65 15.27
N PHE A 95 35.63 -9.34 14.47
CA PHE A 95 36.97 -9.86 14.66
C PHE A 95 37.55 -9.39 16.00
N ASP A 96 37.99 -10.35 16.80
CA ASP A 96 38.64 -10.11 18.07
C ASP A 96 40.08 -10.63 18.02
N SER A 97 41.02 -9.73 18.26
CA SER A 97 42.45 -9.97 18.13
C SER A 97 43.12 -10.13 19.50
N TRP A 98 43.96 -11.16 19.63
CA TRP A 98 44.80 -11.32 20.82
C TRP A 98 46.07 -10.46 20.76
N ARG A 99 46.33 -9.72 19.66
CA ARG A 99 47.50 -8.83 19.56
C ARG A 99 47.51 -7.83 20.71
N GLU A 100 48.67 -7.72 21.33
CA GLU A 100 48.95 -6.77 22.42
C GLU A 100 50.30 -6.09 22.18
N TYR A 101 50.34 -4.77 22.38
CA TYR A 101 51.49 -3.93 22.02
C TYR A 101 52.38 -3.55 23.21
N SER A 102 52.37 -4.34 24.29
CA SER A 102 53.19 -4.09 25.49
C SER A 102 54.69 -4.22 25.27
N TYR A 103 55.12 -4.90 24.20
CA TYR A 103 56.53 -4.94 23.80
C TYR A 103 57.05 -3.58 23.30
N LEU A 104 56.14 -2.68 22.88
CA LEU A 104 56.46 -1.33 22.41
C LEU A 104 56.17 -0.25 23.48
N ASP A 105 56.12 -0.64 24.75
CA ASP A 105 56.00 0.31 25.86
C ASP A 105 57.33 1.08 25.99
N GLU A 106 57.28 2.40 25.83
CA GLU A 106 58.48 3.26 25.71
C GLU A 106 59.23 3.43 27.04
N GLU A 107 58.50 3.35 28.16
CA GLU A 107 59.06 3.55 29.50
C GLU A 107 58.83 2.31 30.35
N ASP A 108 59.90 1.75 30.91
CA ASP A 108 59.81 0.62 31.83
C ASP A 108 59.15 1.07 33.13
N LYS A 109 58.14 0.34 33.58
CA LYS A 109 57.45 0.60 34.84
C LYS A 109 58.42 0.62 36.03
N GLU A 110 59.50 -0.16 35.98
CA GLU A 110 60.50 -0.22 37.05
C GLU A 110 61.44 0.99 37.07
N SER A 111 61.50 1.78 35.99
CA SER A 111 62.30 3.01 35.92
C SER A 111 61.73 4.18 36.74
N GLY A 112 60.46 4.08 37.17
CA GLY A 112 59.84 5.10 38.01
C GLY A 112 60.43 5.14 39.43
N GLN A 113 61.01 6.29 39.79
CA GLN A 113 61.65 6.51 41.10
C GLN A 113 60.64 6.51 42.26
N ASP A 114 59.43 7.03 42.04
CA ASP A 114 58.36 7.08 43.04
C ASP A 114 57.07 6.37 42.55
N ARG A 115 56.20 5.97 43.47
CA ARG A 115 54.94 5.26 43.20
C ARG A 115 54.06 6.01 42.19
N ASP A 116 53.99 7.33 42.31
CA ASP A 116 53.15 8.14 41.45
C ASP A 116 53.75 8.26 40.04
N MET A 117 55.08 8.26 39.91
CA MET A 117 55.77 8.13 38.62
C MET A 117 55.48 6.79 37.96
N ARG A 118 55.56 5.67 38.70
CA ARG A 118 55.21 4.33 38.15
C ARG A 118 53.76 4.25 37.67
N LYS A 119 52.82 4.86 38.40
CA LYS A 119 51.41 4.95 37.98
C LYS A 119 51.24 5.80 36.72
N TRP A 120 51.98 6.90 36.61
CA TRP A 120 51.94 7.76 35.43
C TRP A 120 52.49 7.05 34.18
N ILE A 121 53.63 6.35 34.31
CA ILE A 121 54.22 5.50 33.25
C ILE A 121 53.21 4.45 32.80
N GLU A 122 52.61 3.71 33.73
CA GLU A 122 51.61 2.68 33.41
C GLU A 122 50.38 3.28 32.70
N LYS A 123 49.94 4.48 33.09
CA LYS A 123 48.84 5.20 32.45
C LYS A 123 49.21 5.61 31.01
N LYS A 124 50.42 6.12 30.79
CA LYS A 124 50.94 6.50 29.46
C LYS A 124 51.04 5.28 28.55
N ASN A 125 51.70 4.21 29.01
CA ASN A 125 51.83 2.95 28.26
C ASN A 125 50.46 2.34 27.94
N LYS A 126 49.53 2.33 28.90
CA LYS A 126 48.16 1.86 28.66
C LYS A 126 47.44 2.67 27.58
N ALA A 127 47.63 3.99 27.56
CA ALA A 127 47.05 4.84 26.52
C ALA A 127 47.67 4.54 25.14
N THR A 128 48.99 4.38 25.05
CA THR A 128 49.69 4.03 23.80
C THR A 128 49.28 2.65 23.29
N ARG A 129 49.19 1.63 24.16
CA ARG A 129 48.66 0.30 23.82
C ARG A 129 47.23 0.36 23.29
N ALA A 130 46.36 1.13 23.96
CA ALA A 130 44.97 1.28 23.52
C ALA A 130 44.89 1.98 22.15
N LYS A 131 45.75 2.97 21.89
CA LYS A 131 45.84 3.64 20.58
C LYS A 131 46.24 2.66 19.48
N ARG A 132 47.33 1.91 19.66
CA ARG A 132 47.79 0.90 18.67
C ARG A 132 46.75 -0.19 18.43
N LYS A 133 46.08 -0.67 19.50
CA LYS A 133 44.97 -1.63 19.35
C LYS A 133 43.81 -1.04 18.55
N LYS A 134 43.47 0.24 18.77
CA LYS A 134 42.42 0.93 17.99
C LYS A 134 42.81 1.08 16.52
N GLU A 135 44.06 1.44 16.23
CA GLU A 135 44.59 1.55 14.87
C GLU A 135 44.56 0.20 14.14
N GLU A 136 44.94 -0.89 14.82
CA GLU A 136 44.85 -2.24 14.27
C GLU A 136 43.41 -2.66 13.98
N MET A 137 42.48 -2.42 14.90
CA MET A 137 41.07 -2.73 14.67
C MET A 137 40.47 -1.88 13.54
N ALA A 138 40.89 -0.62 13.41
CA ALA A 138 40.51 0.22 12.28
C ALA A 138 41.07 -0.33 10.96
N ARG A 139 42.34 -0.75 10.95
CA ARG A 139 42.99 -1.36 9.78
C ARG A 139 42.29 -2.63 9.32
N ILE A 140 41.97 -3.55 10.24
CA ILE A 140 41.19 -4.76 9.91
C ILE A 140 39.82 -4.39 9.37
N ARG A 141 39.12 -3.40 9.98
CA ARG A 141 37.82 -2.96 9.47
C ARG A 141 37.92 -2.39 8.06
N THR A 142 38.93 -1.57 7.77
CA THR A 142 39.19 -1.06 6.42
C THR A 142 39.49 -2.19 5.43
N LEU A 143 40.28 -3.21 5.82
CA LEU A 143 40.51 -4.39 4.99
C LEU A 143 39.21 -5.13 4.67
N VAL A 144 38.35 -5.32 5.67
CA VAL A 144 37.06 -6.01 5.52
C VAL A 144 36.12 -5.22 4.62
N ASP A 145 36.02 -3.90 4.81
CA ASP A 145 35.19 -3.01 3.99
C ASP A 145 35.66 -2.99 2.54
N MET A 146 36.98 -2.91 2.32
CA MET A 146 37.59 -2.99 1.00
C MET A 146 37.27 -4.34 0.34
N ALA A 147 37.43 -5.45 1.06
CA ALA A 147 37.12 -6.77 0.55
C ALA A 147 35.62 -6.90 0.22
N TYR A 148 34.72 -6.41 1.08
CA TYR A 148 33.27 -6.46 0.86
C TYR A 148 32.85 -5.65 -0.37
N ASN A 149 33.47 -4.50 -0.61
CA ASN A 149 33.19 -3.64 -1.76
C ASN A 149 33.75 -4.18 -3.07
N ILE A 150 34.82 -4.97 -3.04
CA ILE A 150 35.45 -5.54 -4.24
C ILE A 150 34.84 -6.91 -4.59
N ASP A 151 34.41 -7.71 -3.60
CA ASP A 151 33.98 -9.10 -3.78
C ASP A 151 32.88 -9.24 -4.86
N PRO A 152 33.15 -9.99 -5.96
CA PRO A 152 32.19 -10.21 -7.04
C PRO A 152 30.90 -10.91 -6.57
N ARG A 153 30.98 -11.78 -5.56
CA ARG A 153 29.84 -12.54 -5.02
C ARG A 153 28.89 -11.62 -4.28
N ILE A 154 29.44 -10.71 -3.45
CA ILE A 154 28.66 -9.69 -2.75
C ILE A 154 27.97 -8.76 -3.74
N LYS A 155 28.67 -8.30 -4.78
CA LYS A 155 28.05 -7.48 -5.84
C LYS A 155 26.90 -8.20 -6.52
N LYS A 156 27.07 -9.49 -6.84
CA LYS A 156 26.00 -10.32 -7.40
C LYS A 156 24.81 -10.44 -6.46
N PHE A 157 25.03 -10.74 -5.18
CA PHE A 157 23.95 -10.84 -4.19
C PHE A 157 23.22 -9.51 -3.96
N GLN A 158 23.95 -8.39 -3.94
CA GLN A 158 23.36 -7.05 -3.83
C GLN A 158 22.54 -6.68 -5.07
N GLN A 159 23.00 -7.06 -6.25
CA GLN A 159 22.25 -6.85 -7.50
C GLN A 159 20.99 -7.70 -7.52
N GLU A 160 21.08 -8.99 -7.18
CA GLU A 160 19.93 -9.89 -7.07
C GLU A 160 18.91 -9.41 -6.04
N ASP A 161 19.35 -8.88 -4.89
CA ASP A 161 18.46 -8.33 -3.87
C ASP A 161 17.75 -7.04 -4.34
N LYS A 162 18.50 -6.15 -4.99
CA LYS A 162 17.93 -4.96 -5.65
C LYS A 162 16.92 -5.34 -6.72
N ASP A 163 17.23 -6.33 -7.54
CA ASP A 163 16.34 -6.79 -8.61
C ASP A 163 15.09 -7.45 -8.06
N LYS A 164 15.18 -8.27 -7.01
CA LYS A 164 14.02 -8.83 -6.30
C LYS A 164 13.15 -7.73 -5.68
N LYS A 165 13.77 -6.74 -5.03
CA LYS A 165 13.06 -5.62 -4.40
C LYS A 165 12.36 -4.73 -5.44
N THR A 166 13.02 -4.45 -6.56
CA THR A 166 12.44 -3.66 -7.64
C THR A 166 11.36 -4.42 -8.38
N ALA A 167 11.53 -5.72 -8.63
CA ALA A 167 10.50 -6.59 -9.20
C ALA A 167 9.27 -6.69 -8.27
N ALA A 168 9.46 -6.88 -6.97
CA ALA A 168 8.36 -6.88 -6.00
C ALA A 168 7.61 -5.54 -5.96
N LYS A 169 8.35 -4.41 -6.02
CA LYS A 169 7.74 -3.08 -6.09
C LYS A 169 6.96 -2.87 -7.38
N LYS A 170 7.51 -3.27 -8.53
CA LYS A 170 6.85 -3.21 -9.84
C LYS A 170 5.60 -4.08 -9.87
N ALA A 171 5.67 -5.33 -9.42
CA ALA A 171 4.53 -6.24 -9.34
C ALA A 171 3.40 -5.68 -8.45
N LYS A 172 3.74 -5.05 -7.30
CA LYS A 172 2.75 -4.38 -6.45
C LYS A 172 2.11 -3.17 -7.13
N GLN A 173 2.89 -2.37 -7.85
CA GLN A 173 2.39 -1.21 -8.60
C GLN A 173 1.50 -1.63 -9.77
N GLU A 174 1.89 -2.65 -10.53
CA GLU A 174 1.09 -3.20 -11.62
C GLU A 174 -0.21 -3.82 -11.12
N ALA A 175 -0.16 -4.59 -10.02
CA ALA A 175 -1.37 -5.13 -9.40
C ALA A 175 -2.31 -4.05 -8.86
N ALA A 176 -1.78 -2.93 -8.33
CA ALA A 176 -2.60 -1.81 -7.89
C ALA A 176 -3.23 -1.07 -9.08
N LYS A 177 -2.46 -0.84 -10.15
CA LYS A 177 -2.95 -0.20 -11.37
C LYS A 177 -4.02 -1.05 -12.07
N ALA A 178 -3.84 -2.37 -12.13
CA ALA A 178 -4.81 -3.30 -12.69
C ALA A 178 -6.14 -3.29 -11.89
N ARG A 179 -6.08 -3.22 -10.54
CA ARG A 179 -7.29 -3.09 -9.71
C ARG A 179 -8.00 -1.77 -9.95
N GLN A 180 -7.27 -0.65 -10.01
CA GLN A 180 -7.87 0.65 -10.31
C GLN A 180 -8.52 0.69 -11.69
N GLN A 181 -7.89 0.10 -12.71
CA GLN A 181 -8.46 0.01 -14.04
C GLN A 181 -9.72 -0.86 -14.09
N GLU A 182 -9.75 -1.96 -13.33
CA GLU A 182 -10.94 -2.81 -13.22
C GLU A 182 -12.09 -2.09 -12.49
N GLU A 183 -11.79 -1.43 -11.36
CA GLU A 183 -12.78 -0.62 -10.62
C GLU A 183 -13.33 0.53 -11.48
N GLU A 184 -12.48 1.20 -12.26
CA GLU A 184 -12.91 2.27 -13.18
C GLU A 184 -13.76 1.73 -14.33
N ARG A 185 -13.48 0.52 -14.83
CA ARG A 185 -14.32 -0.13 -15.85
C ARG A 185 -15.68 -0.50 -15.27
N ILE A 186 -15.70 -1.13 -14.09
CA ILE A 186 -16.95 -1.48 -13.38
C ILE A 186 -17.78 -0.23 -13.08
N ALA A 187 -17.14 0.86 -12.62
CA ALA A 187 -17.83 2.12 -12.35
C ALA A 187 -18.40 2.75 -13.63
N ARG A 188 -17.68 2.70 -14.76
CA ARG A 188 -18.19 3.18 -16.06
C ARG A 188 -19.37 2.35 -16.54
N ASP A 189 -19.28 1.03 -16.48
CA ASP A 189 -20.37 0.13 -16.90
C ASP A 189 -21.61 0.32 -16.01
N ALA A 190 -21.43 0.51 -14.70
CA ALA A 190 -22.52 0.81 -13.77
C ALA A 190 -23.17 2.17 -14.07
N ALA A 191 -22.38 3.21 -14.34
CA ALA A 191 -22.88 4.53 -14.68
C ALA A 191 -23.63 4.54 -16.02
N GLU A 192 -23.15 3.80 -17.03
CA GLU A 192 -23.84 3.65 -18.31
C GLU A 192 -25.18 2.91 -18.15
N LYS A 193 -25.18 1.83 -17.36
CA LYS A 193 -26.41 1.09 -17.07
C LYS A 193 -27.43 1.94 -16.30
N GLU A 194 -27.00 2.74 -15.33
CA GLU A 194 -27.88 3.66 -14.60
C GLU A 194 -28.46 4.74 -15.53
N ARG A 195 -27.65 5.28 -16.45
CA ARG A 195 -28.13 6.26 -17.45
C ARG A 195 -29.19 5.64 -18.36
N LEU A 196 -28.96 4.44 -18.87
CA LEU A 196 -29.91 3.71 -19.71
C LEU A 196 -31.20 3.37 -18.95
N GLU A 197 -31.12 2.98 -17.68
CA GLU A 197 -32.31 2.73 -16.86
C GLU A 197 -33.11 4.01 -16.58
N ARG A 198 -32.42 5.13 -16.32
CA ARG A 198 -33.07 6.44 -16.12
C ARG A 198 -33.79 6.90 -17.38
N GLU A 199 -33.14 6.79 -18.53
CA GLU A 199 -33.73 7.15 -19.82
C GLU A 199 -34.97 6.28 -20.14
N LYS A 200 -34.89 4.97 -19.88
CA LYS A 200 -36.06 4.07 -20.02
C LYS A 200 -37.21 4.46 -19.08
N ARG A 201 -36.92 4.79 -17.83
CA ARG A 201 -37.94 5.23 -16.85
C ARG A 201 -38.59 6.54 -17.27
N GLU A 202 -37.81 7.51 -17.76
CA GLU A 202 -38.34 8.79 -18.25
C GLU A 202 -39.22 8.63 -19.49
N ILE A 203 -38.84 7.74 -20.42
CA ILE A 203 -39.66 7.41 -21.59
C ILE A 203 -40.98 6.74 -21.15
N GLU A 204 -40.91 5.78 -20.22
CA GLU A 204 -42.09 5.08 -19.73
C GLU A 204 -43.03 6.01 -18.93
N GLU A 205 -42.48 6.92 -18.13
CA GLU A 205 -43.27 7.91 -17.38
C GLU A 205 -43.95 8.92 -18.33
N LYS A 206 -43.23 9.42 -19.34
CA LYS A 206 -43.82 10.27 -20.39
C LYS A 206 -44.94 9.55 -21.13
N ALA A 207 -44.73 8.28 -21.51
CA ALA A 207 -45.76 7.48 -22.16
C ALA A 207 -47.01 7.28 -21.28
N LYS A 208 -46.83 7.04 -19.97
CA LYS A 208 -47.96 6.95 -19.01
C LYS A 208 -48.71 8.27 -18.86
N LEU A 209 -48.00 9.39 -18.78
CA LEU A 209 -48.61 10.71 -18.69
C LEU A 209 -49.40 11.08 -19.95
N ASP A 210 -48.86 10.76 -21.13
CA ASP A 210 -49.53 11.03 -22.41
C ASP A 210 -50.75 10.11 -22.60
N ALA A 211 -50.66 8.83 -22.20
CA ALA A 211 -51.82 7.93 -22.19
C ALA A 211 -52.94 8.44 -21.27
N LEU A 212 -52.60 8.91 -20.06
CA LEU A 212 -53.57 9.44 -19.10
C LEU A 212 -54.21 10.75 -19.58
N LYS A 213 -53.47 11.60 -20.30
CA LYS A 213 -54.03 12.78 -20.97
C LYS A 213 -54.99 12.39 -22.09
N GLN A 214 -54.63 11.42 -22.92
CA GLN A 214 -55.49 10.92 -24.00
C GLN A 214 -56.78 10.33 -23.46
N GLU A 215 -56.71 9.55 -22.37
CA GLU A 215 -57.89 8.98 -21.71
C GLU A 215 -58.82 10.09 -21.16
N ARG A 216 -58.27 11.09 -20.47
CA ARG A 216 -59.05 12.23 -19.96
C ARG A 216 -59.73 13.02 -21.08
N GLU A 217 -59.04 13.26 -22.19
CA GLU A 217 -59.63 13.94 -23.35
C GLU A 217 -60.72 13.09 -24.01
N ALA A 218 -60.54 11.77 -24.12
CA ALA A 218 -61.55 10.84 -24.61
C ALA A 218 -62.80 10.83 -23.72
N GLN A 219 -62.64 10.78 -22.39
CA GLN A 219 -63.74 10.83 -21.42
C GLN A 219 -64.51 12.16 -21.51
N LYS A 220 -63.82 13.30 -21.62
CA LYS A 220 -64.48 14.61 -21.84
C LYS A 220 -65.26 14.66 -23.15
N LYS A 221 -64.70 14.10 -24.23
CA LYS A 221 -65.37 14.06 -25.54
C LYS A 221 -66.62 13.19 -25.51
N ALA A 222 -66.55 12.02 -24.86
CA ALA A 222 -67.69 11.13 -24.65
C ALA A 222 -68.80 11.84 -23.83
N LEU A 223 -68.42 12.48 -22.72
CA LEU A 223 -69.37 13.19 -21.85
C LEU A 223 -70.06 14.37 -22.58
N ARG A 224 -69.32 15.11 -23.43
CA ARG A 224 -69.90 16.17 -24.27
C ARG A 224 -70.90 15.62 -25.29
N LYS A 225 -70.60 14.45 -25.89
CA LYS A 225 -71.48 13.80 -26.87
C LYS A 225 -72.79 13.35 -26.21
N GLU A 226 -72.73 12.68 -25.07
CA GLU A 226 -73.93 12.20 -24.36
C GLU A 226 -74.78 13.34 -23.81
N ARG A 227 -74.17 14.41 -23.26
CA ARG A 227 -74.91 15.62 -22.86
C ARG A 227 -75.66 16.26 -24.03
N LYS A 228 -75.02 16.32 -25.20
CA LYS A 228 -75.67 16.83 -26.42
C LYS A 228 -76.82 15.92 -26.84
N ALA A 229 -76.60 14.60 -26.85
CA ALA A 229 -77.60 13.62 -27.23
C ALA A 229 -78.85 13.67 -26.32
N LEU A 230 -78.66 13.82 -25.01
CA LEU A 230 -79.75 14.00 -24.05
C LEU A 230 -80.54 15.28 -24.29
N ARG A 231 -79.84 16.41 -24.52
CA ARG A 231 -80.50 17.70 -24.85
C ARG A 231 -81.30 17.64 -26.14
N ASP A 232 -80.71 17.09 -27.19
CA ASP A 232 -81.36 16.96 -28.50
C ASP A 232 -82.60 16.05 -28.40
N PHE A 233 -82.50 14.95 -27.63
CA PHE A 233 -83.62 14.03 -27.39
C PHE A 233 -84.77 14.67 -26.60
N CYS A 234 -84.47 15.39 -25.52
CA CYS A 234 -85.49 16.10 -24.75
C CYS A 234 -86.16 17.21 -25.57
N LYS A 235 -85.38 17.94 -26.38
CA LYS A 235 -85.90 18.99 -27.28
C LYS A 235 -86.83 18.42 -28.36
N ALA A 236 -86.46 17.29 -28.97
CA ALA A 236 -87.29 16.62 -29.99
C ALA A 236 -88.65 16.16 -29.44
N ASN A 237 -88.75 15.86 -28.15
CA ASN A 237 -89.98 15.45 -27.47
C ASN A 237 -90.71 16.62 -26.76
N ASN A 238 -90.42 17.87 -27.13
CA ASN A 238 -90.97 19.09 -26.51
C ASN A 238 -90.81 19.12 -24.98
N TYR A 239 -89.68 18.60 -24.48
CA TYR A 239 -89.36 18.45 -23.06
C TYR A 239 -90.42 17.66 -22.26
N PHE A 240 -91.22 16.83 -22.94
CA PHE A 240 -92.32 16.06 -22.36
C PHE A 240 -93.33 16.90 -21.56
N ALA A 241 -93.41 18.21 -21.81
CA ALA A 241 -94.26 19.15 -21.08
C ALA A 241 -95.68 19.22 -21.69
N GLN A 242 -96.69 19.40 -20.83
CA GLN A 242 -98.09 19.61 -21.25
C GLN A 242 -98.52 21.08 -21.22
N ASN A 243 -97.78 21.94 -20.51
CA ASN A 243 -98.05 23.37 -20.39
C ASN A 243 -96.75 24.21 -20.43
N SER A 244 -96.88 25.53 -20.57
CA SER A 244 -95.74 26.46 -20.70
C SER A 244 -94.87 26.53 -19.44
N GLU A 245 -95.47 26.36 -18.25
CA GLU A 245 -94.75 26.44 -16.97
C GLU A 245 -93.93 25.17 -16.67
N GLU A 246 -94.44 23.98 -17.05
CA GLU A 246 -93.72 22.70 -17.00
C GLU A 246 -92.54 22.69 -17.96
N ASN A 247 -92.68 23.30 -19.13
CA ASN A 247 -91.61 23.34 -20.13
C ASN A 247 -90.34 24.02 -19.58
N ILE A 248 -90.51 25.15 -18.89
CA ILE A 248 -89.39 25.88 -18.27
C ILE A 248 -88.74 25.04 -17.16
N LYS A 249 -89.54 24.41 -16.28
CA LYS A 249 -89.03 23.54 -15.20
C LYS A 249 -88.32 22.30 -15.73
N HIS A 250 -88.84 21.69 -16.80
CA HIS A 250 -88.25 20.53 -17.45
C HIS A 250 -86.94 20.89 -18.16
N MET A 251 -86.85 22.06 -18.81
CA MET A 251 -85.59 22.54 -19.40
C MET A 251 -84.48 22.75 -18.36
N GLU A 252 -84.79 23.43 -17.25
CA GLU A 252 -83.82 23.60 -16.16
C GLU A 252 -83.37 22.27 -15.56
N SER A 253 -84.29 21.30 -15.46
CA SER A 253 -83.99 19.98 -14.91
C SER A 253 -83.12 19.16 -15.85
N VAL A 254 -83.32 19.27 -17.18
CA VAL A 254 -82.45 18.64 -18.18
C VAL A 254 -81.02 19.17 -18.07
N GLU A 255 -80.82 20.47 -17.89
CA GLU A 255 -79.47 21.01 -17.73
C GLU A 255 -78.83 20.60 -16.40
N LYS A 256 -79.60 20.57 -15.29
CA LYS A 256 -79.12 20.02 -14.02
C LYS A 256 -78.70 18.55 -14.13
N ILE A 257 -79.47 17.73 -14.85
CA ILE A 257 -79.13 16.32 -15.13
C ILE A 257 -77.84 16.26 -15.95
N CYS A 258 -77.72 17.08 -16.99
CA CYS A 258 -76.51 17.14 -17.82
C CYS A 258 -75.27 17.50 -16.99
N GLU A 259 -75.38 18.44 -16.05
CA GLU A 259 -74.26 18.87 -15.20
C GLU A 259 -73.86 17.84 -14.15
N LEU A 260 -74.83 17.22 -13.48
CA LEU A 260 -74.60 16.36 -12.32
C LEU A 260 -74.24 14.91 -12.67
N PHE A 261 -74.68 14.40 -13.82
CA PHE A 261 -74.54 12.98 -14.16
C PHE A 261 -73.18 12.70 -14.81
N LYS A 262 -72.56 11.59 -14.40
CA LYS A 262 -71.36 11.03 -15.06
C LYS A 262 -71.75 10.29 -16.35
N LEU A 263 -70.77 9.98 -17.21
CA LEU A 263 -70.99 9.34 -18.51
C LEU A 263 -71.94 8.13 -18.44
N VAL A 264 -71.65 7.18 -17.55
CA VAL A 264 -72.47 5.96 -17.35
C VAL A 264 -73.91 6.30 -16.95
N GLN A 265 -74.09 7.31 -16.09
CA GLN A 265 -75.41 7.72 -15.62
C GLN A 265 -76.20 8.45 -16.72
N LEU A 266 -75.53 9.21 -17.59
CA LEU A 266 -76.15 9.85 -18.75
C LEU A 266 -76.60 8.81 -19.79
N GLU A 267 -75.78 7.80 -20.07
CA GLU A 267 -76.13 6.71 -20.98
C GLU A 267 -77.33 5.88 -20.45
N GLU A 268 -77.32 5.55 -19.16
CA GLU A 268 -78.43 4.87 -18.49
C GLU A 268 -79.71 5.71 -18.49
N ALA A 269 -79.60 7.02 -18.20
CA ALA A 269 -80.72 7.94 -18.26
C ALA A 269 -81.29 8.00 -19.67
N MET A 270 -80.44 8.12 -20.70
CA MET A 270 -80.87 8.17 -22.09
C MET A 270 -81.56 6.87 -22.53
N LYS A 271 -81.06 5.70 -22.11
CA LYS A 271 -81.74 4.40 -22.36
C LYS A 271 -83.12 4.33 -21.70
N LYS A 272 -83.25 4.75 -20.44
CA LYS A 272 -84.54 4.78 -19.73
C LYS A 272 -85.52 5.75 -20.38
N LEU A 273 -85.05 6.93 -20.76
CA LEU A 273 -85.83 7.93 -21.50
C LEU A 273 -86.33 7.42 -22.85
N GLN A 274 -85.52 6.63 -23.57
CA GLN A 274 -85.94 6.00 -24.84
C GLN A 274 -86.97 4.89 -24.64
N ALA A 275 -86.91 4.13 -23.54
CA ALA A 275 -87.80 3.00 -23.29
C ALA A 275 -89.16 3.41 -22.69
N GLU A 276 -89.17 4.34 -21.75
CA GLU A 276 -90.35 4.67 -20.91
C GLU A 276 -90.86 6.10 -21.13
N GLY A 277 -90.19 6.89 -21.97
CA GLY A 277 -90.62 8.23 -22.38
C GLY A 277 -90.81 9.19 -21.20
N ARG A 278 -92.01 9.77 -21.09
CA ARG A 278 -92.34 10.79 -20.09
C ARG A 278 -92.25 10.29 -18.64
N ILE A 279 -92.61 9.03 -18.37
CA ILE A 279 -92.63 8.49 -17.00
C ILE A 279 -91.19 8.39 -16.46
N ALA A 280 -90.27 7.86 -17.27
CA ALA A 280 -88.85 7.84 -16.90
C ALA A 280 -88.27 9.24 -16.76
N PHE A 281 -88.66 10.21 -17.60
CA PHE A 281 -88.17 11.58 -17.49
C PHE A 281 -88.53 12.22 -16.13
N LEU A 282 -89.77 12.07 -15.68
CA LEU A 282 -90.22 12.58 -14.38
C LEU A 282 -89.52 11.88 -13.21
N ASN A 283 -89.34 10.56 -13.28
CA ASN A 283 -88.61 9.80 -12.27
C ASN A 283 -87.14 10.22 -12.17
N ILE A 284 -86.47 10.42 -13.32
CA ILE A 284 -85.07 10.86 -13.37
C ILE A 284 -84.94 12.29 -12.83
N MET A 285 -85.91 13.17 -13.12
CA MET A 285 -85.97 14.50 -12.54
C MET A 285 -86.09 14.44 -11.01
N GLU A 286 -87.02 13.66 -10.47
CA GLU A 286 -87.23 13.54 -9.03
C GLU A 286 -86.01 12.93 -8.32
N GLU A 287 -85.38 11.91 -8.92
CA GLU A 287 -84.13 11.33 -8.41
C GLU A 287 -82.98 12.36 -8.42
N THR A 288 -82.91 13.20 -9.45
CA THR A 288 -81.88 14.23 -9.57
C THR A 288 -82.08 15.34 -8.54
N GLU A 289 -83.33 15.76 -8.31
CA GLU A 289 -83.66 16.72 -7.25
C GLU A 289 -83.38 16.16 -5.85
N LYS A 290 -83.70 14.89 -5.58
CA LYS A 290 -83.38 14.21 -4.33
C LYS A 290 -81.87 14.13 -4.11
N LYS A 291 -81.09 13.75 -5.13
CA LYS A 291 -79.62 13.70 -5.06
C LYS A 291 -78.97 15.08 -4.92
N ASN A 292 -79.60 16.12 -5.47
CA ASN A 292 -79.10 17.49 -5.33
C ASN A 292 -79.36 18.03 -3.91
N ARG A 293 -80.54 17.74 -3.34
CA ARG A 293 -80.88 18.06 -1.94
C ARG A 293 -80.04 17.31 -0.91
N SER A 294 -79.56 16.11 -1.23
CA SER A 294 -78.67 15.35 -0.33
C SER A 294 -77.19 15.75 -0.43
N ARG A 295 -76.83 16.60 -1.40
CA ARG A 295 -75.46 17.08 -1.64
C ARG A 295 -75.22 18.51 -1.15
N THR A 296 -76.30 19.24 -0.88
CA THR A 296 -76.28 20.59 -0.27
C THR A 296 -76.38 20.43 1.24
#